data_AF-R0ID93-F1
#
_entry.id   AF-R0ID93-F1
#
_cell.length_a   1.000
_cell.length_b   1.000
_cell.length_c   1.000
_cell.angle_alpha   90.00
_cell.angle_beta   90.00
_cell.angle_gamma   90.00
#
_symmetry.space_group_name_H-M   'P 1'
#
loop_
_entity.id
_entity.type
_entity.pdbx_description
1 polymer ?
#
loop_
_entity_poly.entity_id
_entity_poly.type
_entity_poly.pdbx_seq_one_letter_code
_entity_poly.pdbx_strand_id
1 'polypeptide(L)'
;MQTFGRGTRVYLNLNLIVTVFVSFSSLLASIVMAESTGEATASSEAKVHIIYTEKPTDEEPKTYHLRTLSSALGSEDLAKDALIYSYKEAASGFSAKLTPEQVAEIS
;
A
#
# COMPACT_ATOMS: atom_id res chain seq x y z
N MET A 1 58.53 -19.61 -19.21
CA MET A 1 57.09 -19.31 -19.30
C MET A 1 56.41 -19.83 -18.05
N GLN A 2 56.10 -18.97 -17.08
CA GLN A 2 55.37 -19.35 -15.87
C GLN A 2 54.09 -18.52 -15.80
N THR A 3 52.94 -19.18 -15.96
CA THR A 3 51.62 -18.58 -15.73
C THR A 3 50.93 -19.36 -14.62
N PHE A 4 51.26 -19.04 -13.37
CA PHE A 4 50.57 -19.57 -12.19
C PHE A 4 50.22 -18.41 -11.26
N GLY A 5 49.09 -17.77 -11.49
CA GLY A 5 48.69 -16.59 -10.70
C GLY A 5 47.28 -16.07 -10.93
N ARG A 6 46.42 -16.80 -11.64
CA ARG A 6 45.06 -16.34 -11.99
C ARG A 6 43.95 -17.07 -11.22
N GLY A 7 44.20 -18.25 -10.66
CA GLY A 7 43.22 -19.01 -9.87
C GLY A 7 42.95 -18.38 -8.50
N THR A 8 44.00 -18.10 -7.73
CA THR A 8 43.87 -17.69 -6.32
C THR A 8 43.11 -16.38 -6.12
N ARG A 9 43.25 -15.41 -7.04
CA ARG A 9 42.51 -14.14 -7.00
C ARG A 9 41.01 -14.31 -7.30
N VAL A 10 40.65 -15.25 -8.18
CA VAL A 10 39.25 -15.54 -8.53
C VAL A 10 38.54 -16.24 -7.36
N TYR A 11 39.20 -17.21 -6.71
CA TYR A 11 38.66 -17.85 -5.52
C TYR A 11 38.53 -16.89 -4.33
N LEU A 12 39.47 -15.96 -4.16
CA LEU A 12 39.39 -14.94 -3.12
C LEU A 12 38.21 -13.97 -3.35
N ASN A 13 38.01 -13.52 -4.59
CA ASN A 13 36.87 -12.68 -4.96
C ASN A 13 35.54 -13.43 -4.83
N LEU A 14 35.49 -14.70 -5.22
CA LEU A 14 34.29 -15.53 -5.09
C LEU A 14 33.94 -15.79 -3.61
N ASN A 15 34.92 -16.09 -2.77
CA ASN A 15 34.71 -16.28 -1.33
C ASN A 15 34.30 -14.97 -0.63
N LEU A 16 34.85 -13.83 -1.06
CA LEU A 16 34.44 -12.51 -0.58
C LEU A 16 32.98 -12.21 -0.94
N ILE A 17 32.57 -12.49 -2.18
CA ILE A 17 31.19 -12.32 -2.64
C ILE A 17 30.22 -13.22 -1.86
N VAL A 18 30.57 -14.49 -1.65
CA VAL A 18 29.76 -15.42 -0.87
C VAL A 18 29.62 -14.95 0.58
N THR A 19 30.70 -14.46 1.19
CA THR A 19 30.69 -13.95 2.57
C THR A 19 29.82 -12.70 2.73
N VAL A 20 29.88 -11.77 1.76
CA VAL A 20 29.01 -10.58 1.72
C VAL A 20 27.55 -10.99 1.53
N PHE A 21 27.27 -11.95 0.66
CA PHE A 21 25.91 -12.42 0.39
C PHE A 21 25.26 -13.11 1.61
N VAL A 22 26.03 -13.93 2.34
CA VAL A 22 25.57 -14.57 3.58
C VAL A 22 25.32 -13.53 4.68
N SER A 23 26.22 -12.56 4.84
CA SER A 23 26.05 -11.46 5.80
C SER A 23 24.83 -10.59 5.48
N PHE A 24 24.61 -10.27 4.20
CA PHE A 24 23.46 -9.49 3.74
C PHE A 24 22.13 -10.24 3.93
N SER A 25 22.12 -11.55 3.70
CA SER A 25 20.95 -12.40 3.98
C SER A 25 20.60 -12.44 5.47
N SER A 26 21.61 -12.47 6.36
CA SER A 26 21.39 -12.40 7.81
C SER A 26 20.88 -11.05 8.28
N LEU A 27 21.25 -9.95 7.60
CA LEU A 27 20.74 -8.60 7.89
C LEU A 27 19.24 -8.45 7.53
N LEU A 28 18.76 -9.14 6.49
CA LEU A 28 17.35 -9.12 6.11
C LEU A 28 16.45 -9.87 7.11
N ALA A 29 16.98 -10.84 7.84
CA ALA A 29 16.22 -11.63 8.82
C ALA A 29 15.77 -10.78 10.04
N SER A 30 16.45 -9.67 10.34
CA SER A 30 16.11 -8.77 11.44
C SER A 30 14.92 -7.84 11.15
N ILE A 31 14.36 -7.84 9.94
CA ILE A 31 13.23 -6.97 9.56
C ILE A 31 11.88 -7.60 9.93
N VAL A 32 11.83 -8.90 10.23
CA VAL A 32 10.60 -9.55 10.71
C VAL A 32 10.54 -9.44 12.23
N MET A 33 9.94 -8.35 12.72
CA MET A 33 9.02 -8.31 13.87
C MET A 33 8.55 -6.88 14.07
N ALA A 34 7.51 -6.51 13.32
CA ALA A 34 6.50 -5.60 13.84
C ALA A 34 5.20 -6.42 13.79
N GLU A 35 4.98 -7.25 14.81
CA GLU A 35 3.63 -7.66 15.11
C GLU A 35 2.84 -6.40 15.46
N SER A 36 2.18 -5.83 14.47
CA SER A 36 0.98 -5.07 14.73
C SER A 36 0.00 -6.08 15.32
N THR A 37 0.05 -6.26 16.64
CA THR A 37 -1.14 -6.61 17.42
C THR A 37 -2.11 -5.46 17.15
N GLY A 38 -2.80 -5.58 16.01
CA GLY A 38 -4.01 -4.86 15.70
C GLY A 38 -5.04 -5.45 16.62
N GLU A 39 -4.93 -5.07 17.88
CA GLU A 39 -6.04 -5.10 18.80
C GLU A 39 -7.14 -4.34 18.06
N ALA A 40 -8.12 -5.09 17.58
CA ALA A 40 -9.37 -4.58 17.07
C ALA A 40 -10.11 -3.94 18.25
N THR A 41 -9.53 -2.91 18.84
CA THR A 41 -10.31 -1.78 19.27
C THR A 41 -11.00 -1.33 17.99
N ALA A 42 -12.32 -1.45 17.97
CA ALA A 42 -13.16 -0.73 17.05
C ALA A 42 -12.93 0.76 17.32
N SER A 43 -11.76 1.25 16.91
CA SER A 43 -11.39 2.63 17.03
C SER A 43 -12.29 3.30 16.02
N SER A 44 -13.24 4.08 16.53
CA SER A 44 -14.06 5.04 15.81
C SER A 44 -13.22 6.15 15.14
N GLU A 45 -11.92 5.92 14.96
CA GLU A 45 -10.98 6.82 14.31
C GLU A 45 -11.08 6.63 12.79
N ALA A 46 -11.29 7.73 12.09
CA ALA A 46 -11.39 7.73 10.65
C ALA A 46 -10.01 7.44 10.02
N LYS A 47 -9.91 6.35 9.27
CA LYS A 47 -8.68 5.91 8.58
C LYS A 47 -8.84 6.07 7.07
N VAL A 48 -7.73 6.08 6.34
CA VAL A 48 -7.77 6.13 4.87
C VAL A 48 -8.18 4.77 4.33
N HIS A 49 -9.30 4.73 3.61
CA HIS A 49 -9.83 3.55 2.94
C HIS A 49 -9.86 3.78 1.43
N ILE A 50 -9.54 2.74 0.65
CA ILE A 50 -9.67 2.74 -0.81
C ILE A 50 -10.95 1.98 -1.15
N ILE A 51 -11.93 2.69 -1.69
CA ILE A 51 -13.21 2.14 -2.09
C ILE A 51 -13.18 1.90 -3.60
N TYR A 52 -13.44 0.65 -3.98
CA TYR A 52 -13.64 0.26 -5.36
C TYR A 52 -15.11 0.48 -5.72
N THR A 53 -15.34 1.12 -6.86
CA THR A 53 -16.69 1.38 -7.37
C THR A 53 -16.76 0.93 -8.82
N GLU A 54 -17.97 0.79 -9.34
CA GLU A 54 -18.14 0.55 -10.78
C GLU A 54 -17.70 1.78 -11.57
N LYS A 55 -17.24 1.59 -12.81
CA LYS A 55 -16.88 2.70 -13.68
C LYS A 55 -18.17 3.29 -14.25
N PRO A 56 -18.55 4.53 -13.91
CA PRO A 56 -19.73 5.15 -14.49
C PRO A 56 -19.52 5.29 -16.00
N THR A 57 -20.54 4.87 -16.78
CA THR A 57 -20.48 4.87 -18.25
C THR A 57 -21.05 6.17 -18.85
N ASP A 58 -21.91 6.86 -18.09
CA ASP A 58 -22.71 8.01 -18.55
C ASP A 58 -22.41 9.33 -17.81
N GLU A 59 -21.55 9.33 -16.78
CA GLU A 59 -21.29 10.51 -15.95
C GLU A 59 -19.79 10.68 -15.66
N GLU A 60 -19.37 11.93 -15.38
CA GLU A 60 -18.01 12.20 -14.91
C GLU A 60 -17.72 11.39 -13.64
N PRO A 61 -16.61 10.62 -13.60
CA PRO A 61 -16.32 9.69 -12.50
C PRO A 61 -16.27 10.40 -11.15
N LYS A 62 -15.74 11.62 -11.12
CA LYS A 62 -15.67 12.43 -9.90
C LYS A 62 -17.05 12.70 -9.29
N THR A 63 -18.05 13.04 -10.09
CA THR A 63 -19.40 13.35 -9.60
C THR A 63 -20.06 12.10 -9.00
N TYR A 64 -19.91 10.96 -9.66
CA TYR A 64 -20.42 9.67 -9.19
C TYR A 64 -19.78 9.23 -7.87
N HIS A 65 -18.45 9.35 -7.76
CA HIS A 65 -17.72 9.04 -6.53
C HIS A 65 -18.13 9.94 -5.38
N LEU A 66 -18.29 11.24 -5.65
CA LEU A 66 -18.66 12.22 -4.65
C LEU A 66 -20.10 11.99 -4.17
N ARG A 67 -21.04 11.67 -5.06
CA ARG A 67 -22.41 11.27 -4.69
C ARG A 67 -22.44 10.01 -3.81
N THR A 68 -21.63 9.01 -4.15
CA THR A 68 -21.53 7.76 -3.38
C THR A 68 -21.02 8.04 -1.96
N LEU A 69 -19.97 8.86 -1.84
CA LEU A 69 -19.46 9.34 -0.55
C LEU A 69 -20.49 10.17 0.22
N SER A 70 -21.16 11.12 -0.44
CA SER A 70 -22.18 11.98 0.18
C SER A 70 -23.35 11.16 0.72
N SER A 71 -23.72 10.06 0.04
CA SER A 71 -24.78 9.17 0.51
C SER A 71 -24.42 8.50 1.84
N ALA A 72 -23.16 8.11 2.03
CA ALA A 72 -22.70 7.47 3.26
C ALA A 72 -22.33 8.46 4.37
N LEU A 73 -21.91 9.67 4.01
CA LEU A 73 -21.54 10.73 4.96
C LEU A 73 -22.70 11.67 5.29
N GLY A 74 -23.82 11.57 4.57
CA GLY A 74 -25.01 12.39 4.72
C GLY A 74 -24.87 13.84 4.23
N SER A 75 -23.71 14.23 3.69
CA SER A 75 -23.47 15.59 3.18
C SER A 75 -22.38 15.63 2.10
N GLU A 76 -22.56 16.49 1.10
CA GLU A 76 -21.59 16.73 0.03
C GLU A 76 -20.32 17.43 0.51
N ASP A 77 -20.43 18.32 1.48
CA ASP A 77 -19.28 19.02 2.04
C ASP A 77 -18.39 18.07 2.85
N LEU A 78 -19.01 17.14 3.60
CA LEU A 78 -18.28 16.09 4.32
C LEU A 78 -17.62 15.11 3.36
N ALA A 79 -18.27 14.79 2.23
CA ALA A 79 -17.68 13.98 1.18
C ALA A 79 -16.44 14.63 0.55
N LYS A 80 -16.49 15.94 0.30
CA LYS A 80 -15.34 16.69 -0.23
C LYS A 80 -14.18 16.74 0.76
N ASP A 81 -14.45 16.91 2.05
CA ASP A 81 -13.44 16.95 3.11
C ASP A 81 -12.79 15.57 3.33
N ALA A 82 -13.60 14.51 3.29
CA ALA A 82 -13.13 13.13 3.46
C ALA A 82 -12.40 12.59 2.22
N LEU A 83 -12.72 13.08 1.01
CA LEU A 83 -12.13 12.59 -0.25
C LEU A 83 -10.68 13.03 -0.38
N ILE A 84 -9.76 12.06 -0.36
CA ILE A 84 -8.33 12.31 -0.54
C ILE A 84 -7.95 12.25 -2.02
N TYR A 85 -8.47 11.25 -2.74
CA TYR A 85 -8.15 11.05 -4.15
C TYR A 85 -9.25 10.26 -4.85
N SER A 86 -9.49 10.56 -6.13
CA SER A 86 -10.41 9.83 -6.99
C SER A 86 -9.63 9.18 -8.13
N TYR A 87 -9.70 7.84 -8.20
CA TYR A 87 -9.09 7.04 -9.24
C TYR A 87 -10.03 6.99 -10.46
N LYS A 88 -9.50 7.33 -11.63
CA LYS A 88 -10.26 7.44 -12.89
C LYS A 88 -9.78 6.50 -14.01
N GLU A 89 -8.56 5.99 -13.91
CA GLU A 89 -7.87 5.29 -15.00
C GLU A 89 -7.94 3.75 -14.83
N ALA A 90 -7.12 3.18 -13.93
CA ALA A 90 -6.87 1.73 -13.83
C ALA A 90 -7.83 0.98 -12.89
N ALA A 91 -8.47 1.69 -11.98
CA ALA A 91 -9.54 1.20 -11.12
C ALA A 91 -10.55 2.33 -10.95
N SER A 92 -11.84 2.02 -11.06
CA SER A 92 -12.86 2.98 -10.69
C SER A 92 -13.03 2.94 -9.17
N GLY A 93 -12.91 4.08 -8.51
CA GLY A 93 -12.87 4.13 -7.06
C GLY A 93 -12.26 5.40 -6.51
N PHE A 94 -12.21 5.51 -5.20
CA PHE A 94 -11.66 6.68 -4.51
C PHE A 94 -11.02 6.29 -3.18
N SER A 95 -10.04 7.06 -2.74
CA SER A 95 -9.52 6.99 -1.38
C SER A 95 -10.16 8.10 -0.55
N ALA A 96 -10.75 7.74 0.58
CA ALA A 96 -11.35 8.69 1.52
C ALA A 96 -10.99 8.34 2.97
N LYS A 97 -10.99 9.35 3.83
CA LYS A 97 -10.83 9.18 5.27
C LYS A 97 -12.20 8.89 5.88
N LEU A 98 -12.43 7.65 6.30
CA LEU A 98 -13.73 7.16 6.76
C LEU A 98 -13.58 6.38 8.06
N THR A 99 -14.62 6.43 8.91
CA THR A 99 -14.74 5.52 10.05
C THR A 99 -15.18 4.13 9.58
N PRO A 100 -14.95 3.07 10.38
CA PRO A 100 -15.44 1.73 10.04
C PRO A 100 -16.96 1.66 9.80
N GLU A 101 -17.74 2.46 10.53
CA GLU A 101 -19.20 2.55 10.36
C GLU A 101 -19.58 3.15 8.99
N GLN A 102 -18.89 4.22 8.57
CA GLN A 102 -19.12 4.84 7.26
C GLN A 102 -18.71 3.91 6.11
N VAL A 103 -17.69 3.07 6.31
CA VAL A 103 -17.31 2.05 5.32
C VAL A 103 -18.40 0.97 5.20
N ALA A 104 -19.02 0.58 6.32
CA ALA A 104 -20.11 -0.39 6.32
C ALA A 104 -21.36 0.13 5.58
N GLU A 105 -21.64 1.43 5.65
CA GLU A 105 -22.74 2.07 4.89
C GLU A 105 -22.50 2.13 3.37
N ILE A 106 -21.24 2.02 2.92
CA ILE A 106 -20.87 2.04 1.49
C ILE A 106 -20.77 0.62 0.90
N SER A 107 -20.63 -0.40 1.75
CA SER A 107 -20.34 -1.80 1.35
C SER A 107 -21.53 -2.53 0.73
#